data_AF-A0A651HR15-F1
#
_entry.id   AF-A0A651HR15-F1
#
_cell.length_a   1.000
_cell.length_b   1.000
_cell.length_c   1.000
_cell.angle_alpha   90.00
_cell.angle_beta   90.00
_cell.angle_gamma   90.00
#
_symmetry.space_group_name_H-M   'P 1'
#
loop_
_entity.id
_entity.type
_entity.pdbx_description
1 polymer ?
#
loop_
_entity_poly.entity_id
_entity_poly.type
_entity_poly.pdbx_seq_one_letter_code
_entity_poly.pdbx_strand_id
1 'polypeptide(L)'
;MEGSGRGNGSGDDSIGRDPSGGGVGDLPTLEDRGEPWIETRRGGLFFVNSVLIFPHIMLLVPLLTRIPVRARGGLRGEQVIVDTFPMLAEYLLPRMGWLLVIPIALVLINLREERSLLPRVGLVFFLVLHLAALGWTVATWLGVTGGTLPGGWEG
;
A
#
# COMPACT_ATOMS: atom_id res chain seq x y z
N MET A 1 -26.37 63.87 -47.49
CA MET A 1 -25.30 63.42 -48.40
C MET A 1 -24.03 64.11 -47.95
N GLU A 2 -23.15 63.41 -47.25
CA GLU A 2 -21.78 63.85 -46.99
C GLU A 2 -20.98 62.59 -46.64
N GLY A 3 -20.06 62.24 -47.55
CA GLY A 3 -19.11 61.16 -47.35
C GLY A 3 -17.93 61.65 -46.54
N SER A 4 -17.47 60.82 -45.61
CA SER A 4 -16.21 61.02 -44.92
C SER A 4 -15.37 59.76 -45.10
N GLY A 5 -14.44 59.85 -46.05
CA GLY A 5 -13.33 58.92 -46.15
C GLY A 5 -12.24 59.33 -45.16
N ARG A 6 -11.73 58.35 -44.41
CA ARG A 6 -10.38 58.40 -43.85
C ARG A 6 -9.76 57.02 -43.99
N GLY A 7 -8.78 56.96 -44.89
CA GLY A 7 -7.77 55.92 -44.85
C GLY A 7 -6.74 56.19 -43.76
N ASN A 8 -5.94 55.17 -43.51
CA ASN A 8 -4.49 55.17 -43.32
C ASN A 8 -4.08 54.36 -42.08
N GLY A 9 -3.14 53.44 -42.26
CA GLY A 9 -2.56 52.71 -41.13
C GLY A 9 -1.94 51.37 -41.51
N SER A 10 -0.94 51.42 -42.39
CA SER A 10 0.05 50.36 -42.59
C SER A 10 0.63 49.87 -41.26
N GLY A 11 0.76 48.56 -41.12
CA GLY A 11 1.37 47.88 -39.98
C GLY A 11 1.67 46.43 -40.34
N ASP A 12 2.38 46.26 -41.45
CA ASP A 12 3.00 45.00 -41.84
C ASP A 12 4.30 44.86 -41.03
N ASP A 13 4.17 44.36 -39.79
CA ASP A 13 5.30 43.93 -38.97
C ASP A 13 5.37 42.40 -39.01
N SER A 14 6.20 41.94 -39.92
CA SER A 14 6.77 40.61 -39.94
C SER A 14 7.53 40.34 -38.63
N ILE A 15 6.90 39.65 -37.68
CA ILE A 15 7.64 38.88 -36.66
C ILE A 15 7.45 37.41 -36.99
N GLY A 16 8.54 36.81 -37.44
CA GLY A 16 8.65 35.41 -37.81
C GLY A 16 8.01 34.50 -36.77
N ARG A 17 6.96 33.79 -37.19
CA ARG A 17 6.62 32.52 -36.57
C ARG A 17 7.69 31.54 -37.01
N ASP A 18 8.63 31.28 -36.12
CA ASP A 18 9.34 30.00 -36.11
C ASP A 18 8.28 28.88 -36.03
N PRO A 19 8.21 27.95 -36.99
CA PRO A 19 7.44 26.72 -36.84
C PRO A 19 8.19 25.66 -35.99
N SER A 20 9.27 26.05 -35.32
CA SER A 20 10.26 25.14 -34.74
C SER A 20 10.58 25.48 -33.28
N GLY A 21 9.57 25.84 -32.49
CA GLY A 21 9.65 25.76 -31.04
C GLY A 21 8.90 24.52 -30.61
N GLY A 22 9.52 23.35 -30.80
CA GLY A 22 8.98 22.07 -30.35
C GLY A 22 8.62 22.19 -28.88
N GLY A 23 7.33 22.43 -28.62
CA GLY A 23 6.77 22.38 -27.30
C GLY A 23 7.16 21.02 -26.76
N VAL A 24 8.07 21.03 -25.78
CA VAL A 24 8.10 20.02 -24.74
C VAL A 24 6.80 20.22 -23.97
N GLY A 25 5.70 19.92 -24.66
CA GLY A 25 4.36 20.04 -24.16
C GLY A 25 4.27 19.07 -23.02
N ASP A 26 3.95 19.63 -21.85
CA ASP A 26 3.11 18.98 -20.87
C ASP A 26 3.37 17.48 -20.76
N LEU A 27 4.57 17.12 -20.29
CA LEU A 27 4.56 15.99 -19.37
C LEU A 27 3.75 16.52 -18.19
N PRO A 28 2.55 15.98 -17.91
CA PRO A 28 1.86 16.34 -16.68
C PRO A 28 2.82 15.96 -15.55
N THR A 29 3.51 16.95 -14.99
CA THR A 29 4.20 16.77 -13.73
C THR A 29 3.09 16.34 -12.76
N LEU A 30 3.38 15.33 -11.95
CA LEU A 30 2.43 14.78 -10.97
C LEU A 30 1.87 15.85 -10.01
N GLU A 31 2.45 17.06 -10.04
CA GLU A 31 2.15 18.24 -9.26
C GLU A 31 1.00 19.10 -9.82
N ASP A 32 0.58 18.94 -11.09
CA ASP A 32 -0.41 19.83 -11.73
C ASP A 32 -1.88 19.40 -11.52
N ARG A 33 -2.14 18.52 -10.54
CA ARG A 33 -3.49 18.10 -10.14
C ARG A 33 -3.70 18.40 -8.68
N GLY A 34 -4.57 19.38 -8.41
CA GLY A 34 -4.93 19.81 -7.06
C GLY A 34 -5.19 18.66 -6.09
N GLU A 35 -4.61 18.82 -4.90
CA GLU A 35 -4.60 17.92 -3.74
C GLU A 35 -3.70 16.66 -3.88
N PRO A 36 -2.65 16.53 -3.04
CA PRO A 36 -1.89 15.29 -2.89
C PRO A 36 -2.83 14.11 -2.67
N TRP A 37 -2.65 13.00 -3.40
CA TRP A 37 -3.55 11.84 -3.33
C TRP A 37 -3.78 11.36 -1.88
N ILE A 38 -2.77 11.46 -1.03
CA ILE A 38 -2.83 11.10 0.40
C ILE A 38 -3.76 11.99 1.23
N GLU A 39 -4.00 13.23 0.81
CA GLU A 39 -4.93 14.18 1.45
C GLU A 39 -6.39 13.90 1.04
N THR A 40 -6.61 13.19 -0.06
CA THR A 40 -7.94 12.71 -0.42
C THR A 40 -8.41 11.64 0.57
N ARG A 41 -9.72 11.58 0.86
CA ARG A 41 -10.31 10.55 1.73
C ARG A 41 -9.90 9.13 1.32
N ARG A 42 -9.76 8.88 0.01
CA ARG A 42 -9.34 7.58 -0.55
C ARG A 42 -7.87 7.27 -0.26
N GLY A 43 -6.97 8.21 -0.53
CA GLY A 43 -5.54 7.99 -0.27
C GLY A 43 -5.21 7.94 1.21
N GLY A 44 -5.89 8.74 2.04
CA GLY A 44 -5.76 8.68 3.49
C GLY A 44 -6.17 7.31 4.07
N LEU A 45 -7.29 6.75 3.62
CA LEU A 45 -7.70 5.41 4.06
C LEU A 45 -6.78 4.30 3.55
N PHE A 46 -6.24 4.41 2.34
CA PHE A 46 -5.22 3.48 1.84
C PHE A 46 -3.92 3.56 2.64
N PHE A 47 -3.49 4.77 3.01
CA PHE A 47 -2.33 4.99 3.85
C PHE A 47 -2.51 4.36 5.23
N VAL A 48 -3.67 4.56 5.88
CA VAL A 48 -3.98 3.92 7.17
C VAL A 48 -3.92 2.40 7.05
N ASN A 49 -4.48 1.81 5.99
CA ASN A 49 -4.35 0.37 5.74
C ASN A 49 -2.90 -0.08 5.57
N SER A 50 -2.07 0.74 4.92
CA SER A 50 -0.64 0.47 4.74
C SER A 50 0.14 0.55 6.06
N VAL A 51 -0.26 1.41 6.98
CA VAL A 51 0.29 1.46 8.33
C VAL A 51 -0.15 0.23 9.14
N LEU A 52 -1.41 -0.19 9.01
CA LEU A 52 -1.95 -1.34 9.75
C LEU A 52 -1.39 -2.69 9.27
N ILE A 53 -0.93 -2.79 8.02
CA ILE A 53 -0.26 -4.00 7.53
C ILE A 53 1.21 -4.07 8.00
N PHE A 54 1.84 -2.95 8.38
CA PHE A 54 3.27 -2.91 8.72
C PHE A 54 3.67 -3.93 9.82
N PRO A 55 2.94 -4.08 10.94
CA PRO A 55 3.23 -5.11 11.94
C PRO A 55 3.18 -6.53 11.37
N HIS A 56 2.29 -6.79 10.42
CA HIS A 56 2.21 -8.09 9.75
C HIS A 56 3.42 -8.33 8.87
N ILE A 57 3.86 -7.34 8.08
CA ILE A 57 5.05 -7.46 7.23
C ILE A 57 6.31 -7.67 8.07
N MET A 58 6.45 -6.92 9.17
CA MET A 58 7.55 -7.08 10.14
C MET A 58 7.61 -8.50 10.73
N LEU A 59 6.48 -9.22 10.77
CA LEU A 59 6.39 -10.58 11.27
C LEU A 59 6.55 -11.63 10.16
N LEU A 60 5.92 -11.38 9.00
CA LEU A 60 5.91 -12.28 7.85
C LEU A 60 7.29 -12.40 7.21
N VAL A 61 8.04 -11.29 7.11
CA VAL A 61 9.36 -11.27 6.45
C VAL A 61 10.36 -12.16 7.20
N PRO A 62 10.54 -12.05 8.52
CA PRO A 62 11.37 -13.00 9.27
C PRO A 62 10.87 -14.44 9.15
N LEU A 63 9.56 -14.68 9.19
CA LEU A 63 9.01 -16.04 9.09
C LEU A 63 9.30 -16.68 7.73
N LEU A 64 9.02 -15.94 6.65
CA LEU A 64 9.23 -16.39 5.26
C LEU A 64 10.70 -16.50 4.87
N THR A 65 11.61 -15.75 5.51
CA THR A 65 13.05 -15.90 5.30
C THR A 65 13.62 -17.05 6.12
N ARG A 66 13.09 -17.31 7.33
CA ARG A 66 13.51 -18.40 8.20
C ARG A 66 13.22 -19.78 7.61
N ILE A 67 12.03 -19.98 7.03
CA ILE A 67 11.62 -21.27 6.42
C ILE A 67 12.65 -21.77 5.38
N PRO A 68 13.02 -21.02 4.32
CA PRO A 68 13.96 -21.46 3.31
C PRO A 68 15.40 -21.54 3.82
N VAL A 69 15.79 -20.72 4.80
CA VAL A 69 17.14 -20.76 5.40
C VAL A 69 17.30 -22.01 6.27
N ARG A 70 16.30 -22.35 7.10
CA ARG A 70 16.28 -23.60 7.87
C ARG A 70 16.17 -24.83 6.98
N ALA A 71 15.31 -24.80 5.95
CA ALA A 71 15.18 -25.91 5.00
C ALA A 71 16.50 -26.25 4.28
N ARG A 72 17.38 -25.26 4.08
CA ARG A 72 18.72 -25.44 3.52
C ARG A 72 19.82 -25.74 4.55
N GLY A 73 19.45 -25.93 5.82
CA GLY A 73 20.39 -26.24 6.91
C GLY A 73 21.24 -25.07 7.40
N GLY A 74 20.89 -23.82 7.03
CA GLY A 74 21.69 -22.63 7.32
C GLY A 74 21.59 -22.10 8.75
N LEU A 75 20.58 -22.51 9.52
CA LEU A 75 20.34 -22.07 10.90
C LEU A 75 20.35 -23.29 11.83
N ARG A 76 21.51 -23.59 12.42
CA ARG A 76 21.71 -24.70 13.38
C ARG A 76 21.59 -24.29 14.86
N GLY A 77 21.04 -23.11 15.15
CA GLY A 77 20.87 -22.61 16.53
C GLY A 77 19.86 -21.48 16.64
N GLU A 78 19.51 -21.12 17.88
CA GLU A 78 18.64 -19.99 18.23
C GLU A 78 19.35 -18.66 17.90
N GLN A 79 18.76 -17.87 17.01
CA GLN A 79 19.28 -16.53 16.69
C GLN A 79 18.34 -15.50 17.29
N VAL A 80 18.78 -14.87 18.39
CA VAL A 80 18.01 -13.91 19.19
C VAL A 80 17.28 -12.87 18.32
N ILE A 81 17.94 -12.30 17.31
CA ILE A 81 17.35 -11.25 16.45
C ILE A 81 16.23 -11.81 15.55
N VAL A 82 16.40 -13.02 15.01
CA VAL A 82 15.45 -13.64 14.07
C VAL A 82 14.28 -14.30 14.80
N ASP A 83 14.53 -14.78 16.02
CA ASP A 83 13.58 -15.57 16.82
C ASP A 83 12.73 -14.72 17.79
N THR A 84 13.15 -13.48 18.11
CA THR A 84 12.36 -12.58 18.99
C THR A 84 11.00 -12.23 18.39
N PHE A 85 10.92 -11.97 17.08
CA PHE A 85 9.67 -11.57 16.43
C PHE A 85 8.63 -12.70 16.37
N PRO A 86 8.98 -13.93 15.93
CA PRO A 86 8.06 -15.08 16.02
C PRO A 86 7.61 -15.38 17.45
N MET A 87 8.51 -15.32 18.43
CA MET A 87 8.17 -15.57 19.83
C MET A 87 7.17 -14.53 20.38
N LEU A 88 7.41 -13.26 20.07
CA LEU A 88 6.48 -12.19 20.42
C LEU A 88 5.15 -12.34 19.67
N ALA A 89 5.18 -12.83 18.44
CA ALA A 89 3.98 -13.17 17.66
C ALA A 89 3.14 -14.22 18.37
N GLU A 90 3.73 -15.36 18.76
CA GLU A 90 3.06 -16.45 19.46
C GLU A 90 2.43 -15.97 20.77
N TYR A 91 3.10 -15.05 21.47
CA TYR A 91 2.55 -14.47 22.69
C TYR A 91 1.40 -13.48 22.44
N LEU A 92 1.55 -12.60 21.43
CA LEU A 92 0.63 -11.49 21.18
C LEU A 92 -0.58 -11.89 20.34
N LEU A 93 -0.43 -12.73 19.31
CA LEU A 93 -1.50 -13.12 18.40
C LEU A 93 -2.73 -13.68 19.14
N PRO A 94 -2.59 -14.62 20.10
CA PRO A 94 -3.75 -15.14 20.81
C PRO A 94 -4.44 -14.09 21.70
N ARG A 95 -3.71 -13.08 22.18
CA ARG A 95 -4.27 -12.06 23.09
C ARG A 95 -4.87 -10.87 22.34
N MET A 96 -4.22 -10.48 21.25
CA MET A 96 -4.46 -9.23 20.52
C MET A 96 -4.96 -9.46 19.11
N GLY A 97 -5.04 -10.72 18.62
CA GLY A 97 -5.46 -11.04 17.26
C GLY A 97 -6.91 -10.67 16.95
N TRP A 98 -7.76 -10.48 17.97
CA TRP A 98 -9.09 -9.92 17.78
C TRP A 98 -9.07 -8.46 17.28
N LEU A 99 -8.00 -7.70 17.56
CA LEU A 99 -7.85 -6.34 17.05
C LEU A 99 -7.77 -6.31 15.52
N LEU A 100 -7.47 -7.45 14.87
CA LEU A 100 -7.49 -7.57 13.40
C LEU A 100 -8.86 -7.31 12.78
N VAL A 101 -9.94 -7.38 13.56
CA VAL A 101 -11.28 -7.00 13.09
C VAL A 101 -11.31 -5.55 12.60
N ILE A 102 -10.54 -4.64 13.23
CA ILE A 102 -10.48 -3.23 12.86
C ILE A 102 -9.87 -3.02 11.45
N PRO A 103 -8.64 -3.48 11.15
CA PRO A 103 -8.09 -3.36 9.81
C PRO A 103 -8.90 -4.15 8.78
N ILE A 104 -9.49 -5.29 9.12
CA ILE A 104 -10.39 -6.03 8.20
C ILE A 104 -11.58 -5.14 7.80
N ALA A 105 -12.25 -4.53 8.78
CA ALA A 105 -13.37 -3.63 8.52
C ALA A 105 -12.94 -2.45 7.64
N LEU A 106 -11.78 -1.85 7.91
CA LEU A 106 -11.23 -0.74 7.11
C LEU A 106 -10.91 -1.17 5.68
N VAL A 107 -10.30 -2.33 5.46
CA VAL A 107 -10.05 -2.89 4.12
C VAL A 107 -11.36 -3.15 3.38
N LEU A 108 -12.38 -3.69 4.05
CA LEU A 108 -13.69 -3.92 3.43
C LEU A 108 -14.37 -2.61 3.03
N ILE A 109 -14.28 -1.57 3.85
CA ILE A 109 -14.79 -0.23 3.51
C ILE A 109 -14.03 0.32 2.29
N ASN A 110 -12.70 0.23 2.28
CA ASN A 110 -11.88 0.68 1.15
C ASN A 110 -12.15 -0.08 -0.14
N LEU A 111 -12.37 -1.40 -0.08
CA LEU A 111 -12.72 -2.21 -1.24
C LEU A 111 -14.07 -1.82 -1.86
N ARG A 112 -14.99 -1.23 -1.08
CA ARG A 112 -16.27 -0.74 -1.58
C ARG A 112 -16.14 0.63 -2.25
N GLU A 113 -15.24 1.48 -1.78
CA GLU A 113 -15.03 2.82 -2.34
C GLU A 113 -14.08 2.84 -3.54
N GLU A 114 -13.12 1.91 -3.60
CA GLU A 114 -12.08 1.88 -4.62
C GLU A 114 -12.57 1.26 -5.94
N ARG A 115 -12.45 2.03 -7.03
CA ARG A 115 -12.85 1.59 -8.38
C ARG A 115 -11.66 1.17 -9.23
N SER A 116 -10.45 1.63 -8.91
CA SER A 116 -9.25 1.30 -9.67
C SER A 116 -8.77 -0.12 -9.38
N LEU A 117 -8.37 -0.85 -10.43
CA LEU A 117 -7.98 -2.27 -10.32
C LEU A 117 -6.72 -2.48 -9.46
N LEU A 118 -5.70 -1.66 -9.65
CA LEU A 118 -4.39 -1.83 -9.00
C LEU A 118 -4.46 -1.71 -7.46
N PRO A 119 -5.01 -0.62 -6.86
CA PRO A 119 -5.17 -0.53 -5.42
C PRO A 119 -6.16 -1.58 -4.88
N ARG A 120 -7.15 -1.98 -5.67
CA ARG A 120 -8.10 -3.03 -5.28
C ARG A 120 -7.41 -4.39 -5.11
N VAL A 121 -6.49 -4.76 -6.00
CA VAL A 121 -5.68 -5.98 -5.86
C VAL A 121 -4.85 -5.92 -4.57
N GLY A 122 -4.21 -4.78 -4.28
CA GLY A 122 -3.47 -4.58 -3.03
C GLY A 122 -4.34 -4.71 -1.78
N LEU A 123 -5.54 -4.12 -1.80
CA LEU A 123 -6.52 -4.24 -0.71
C LEU A 123 -7.02 -5.68 -0.53
N VAL A 124 -7.27 -6.42 -1.61
CA VAL A 124 -7.63 -7.85 -1.54
C VAL A 124 -6.49 -8.66 -0.93
N PHE A 125 -5.25 -8.41 -1.35
CA PHE A 125 -4.08 -9.06 -0.76
C PHE A 125 -3.98 -8.79 0.75
N PHE A 126 -4.16 -7.53 1.17
CA PHE A 126 -4.21 -7.19 2.59
C PHE A 126 -5.35 -7.90 3.32
N LEU A 127 -6.54 -7.96 2.73
CA LEU A 127 -7.68 -8.65 3.32
C LEU A 127 -7.35 -10.12 3.58
N VAL A 128 -6.77 -10.81 2.60
CA VAL A 128 -6.37 -12.22 2.72
C VAL A 128 -5.37 -12.42 3.86
N LEU A 129 -4.37 -11.54 3.99
CA LEU A 129 -3.39 -11.62 5.08
C LEU A 129 -4.04 -11.46 6.47
N HIS A 130 -4.93 -10.47 6.63
CA HIS A 130 -5.62 -10.27 7.91
C HIS A 130 -6.57 -11.43 8.24
N LEU A 131 -7.29 -11.96 7.24
CA LEU A 131 -8.16 -13.11 7.43
C LEU A 131 -7.39 -14.37 7.78
N ALA A 132 -6.21 -14.58 7.18
CA ALA A 132 -5.33 -15.70 7.53
C ALA A 132 -4.85 -15.59 8.99
N ALA A 133 -4.40 -14.41 9.41
CA ALA A 133 -3.96 -14.17 10.78
C ALA A 133 -5.12 -14.29 11.80
N LEU A 134 -6.31 -13.78 11.47
CA LEU A 134 -7.50 -13.91 12.30
C LEU A 134 -7.96 -15.38 12.39
N GLY A 135 -7.99 -16.09 11.26
CA GLY A 135 -8.33 -17.51 11.22
C GLY A 135 -7.38 -18.35 12.05
N TRP A 136 -6.08 -18.06 11.98
CA TRP A 136 -5.07 -18.69 12.84
C TRP A 136 -5.31 -18.40 14.34
N THR A 137 -5.62 -17.15 14.67
CA THR A 137 -5.93 -16.74 16.06
C THR A 137 -7.13 -17.51 16.60
N VAL A 138 -8.21 -17.60 15.81
CA VAL A 138 -9.42 -18.34 16.18
C VAL A 138 -9.12 -19.83 16.32
N ALA A 139 -8.37 -20.42 15.38
CA ALA A 139 -7.96 -21.83 15.46
C ALA A 139 -7.13 -22.12 16.73
N THR A 140 -6.28 -21.17 17.13
CA THR A 140 -5.49 -21.25 18.36
C THR A 140 -6.38 -21.23 19.60
N TRP A 141 -7.38 -20.35 19.65
CA TRP A 141 -8.36 -20.34 20.76
C TRP A 141 -9.19 -21.60 20.86
N LEU A 142 -9.53 -22.20 19.72
CA LEU A 142 -10.21 -23.49 19.66
C LEU A 142 -9.30 -24.68 20.01
N GLY A 143 -8.00 -24.43 20.27
CA GLY A 143 -7.03 -25.46 20.62
C GLY A 143 -6.59 -26.34 19.44
N VAL A 144 -6.91 -25.96 18.20
CA VAL A 144 -6.65 -26.77 17.00
C VAL A 144 -5.16 -26.79 16.63
N THR A 145 -4.46 -25.68 16.81
CA THR A 145 -3.06 -25.50 16.39
C THR A 145 -2.06 -25.61 17.55
N GLY A 146 -2.52 -25.82 18.79
CA GLY A 146 -1.65 -25.85 19.97
C GLY A 146 -0.94 -24.52 20.28
N GLY A 147 -1.21 -23.45 19.52
CA GLY A 147 -0.57 -22.14 19.68
C GLY A 147 0.84 -22.02 19.08
N THR A 148 1.35 -23.04 18.40
CA THR A 148 2.69 -23.03 17.81
C THR A 148 2.64 -22.57 16.35
N LEU A 149 3.42 -21.53 16.00
CA LEU A 149 3.49 -21.10 14.60
C LEU A 149 4.20 -22.14 13.73
N PRO A 150 3.88 -22.22 12.42
CA PRO A 150 4.61 -23.09 11.50
C PRO A 150 6.11 -22.74 11.50
N GLY A 151 6.96 -23.71 11.89
CA GLY A 151 8.40 -23.50 12.04
C GLY A 151 8.85 -22.96 13.41
N GLY A 152 7.93 -22.86 14.38
CA GLY A 152 8.21 -22.69 15.80
C GLY A 152 9.09 -23.81 16.34
N TRP A 153 9.76 -23.58 17.46
CA TRP A 153 10.59 -24.60 18.12
C TRP A 153 9.66 -25.54 18.90
N GLU A 154 9.67 -26.83 18.55
CA GLU A 154 9.14 -27.89 19.42
C GLU A 154 10.22 -28.20 20.45
N GLY A 155 10.11 -27.59 21.63
CA GLY A 155 10.92 -27.91 22.81
C GLY A 155 10.25 -28.97 23.65
#